data_AF-A0A1X6PKI3-F1
#
_entry.id   AF-A0A1X6PKI3-F1
#
_cell.length_a   1.000
_cell.length_b   1.000
_cell.length_c   1.000
_cell.angle_alpha   90.00
_cell.angle_beta   90.00
_cell.angle_gamma   90.00
#
_symmetry.space_group_name_H-M   'P 1'
#
loop_
_entity.id
_entity.type
_entity.pdbx_description
1 polymer ?
#
loop_
_entity_poly.entity_id
_entity_poly.type
_entity_poly.pdbx_seq_one_letter_code
_entity_poly.pdbx_strand_id
1 'polypeptide(L)'
;MQCDICLYRAPAGVAGHKTRHCPIREIECRYQLPKDNPFYLSGTCLNVYCVHNQCCPRCLMIGHTTHTLKLTSMRWKVTSNWRAAPETSAAMPPLDSRDFVCSLMTDQCVRRLLRSIQDLAL
;
A
#
# COMPACT_ATOMS: atom_id res chain seq x y z
N MET A 1 16.34 3.70 -10.57
CA MET A 1 14.86 3.55 -10.46
C MET A 1 14.56 3.11 -9.04
N GLN A 2 13.65 3.79 -8.36
CA GLN A 2 13.19 3.44 -7.01
C GLN A 2 11.66 3.20 -7.08
N CYS A 3 11.16 2.23 -6.34
CA CYS A 3 9.72 2.01 -6.21
C CYS A 3 9.11 3.07 -5.26
N ASP A 4 8.05 3.77 -5.66
CA ASP A 4 7.46 4.84 -4.83
C ASP A 4 6.64 4.32 -3.65
N ILE A 5 6.37 3.01 -3.60
CA ILE A 5 5.59 2.38 -2.52
C ILE A 5 6.51 1.79 -1.46
N CYS A 6 7.36 0.83 -1.85
CA CYS A 6 8.24 0.14 -0.90
C CYS A 6 9.64 0.75 -0.77
N LEU A 7 9.93 1.80 -1.54
CA LEU A 7 11.22 2.50 -1.60
C LEU A 7 12.41 1.61 -2.00
N TYR A 8 12.17 0.40 -2.53
CA TYR A 8 13.24 -0.45 -3.02
C TYR A 8 13.97 0.21 -4.20
N ARG A 9 15.30 0.24 -4.11
CA ARG A 9 16.22 0.68 -5.15
C ARG A 9 17.11 -0.49 -5.51
N ALA A 10 16.94 -1.02 -6.71
CA ALA A 10 17.79 -2.09 -7.21
C ALA A 10 19.25 -1.61 -7.36
N PRO A 11 20.24 -2.48 -7.04
CA PRO A 11 21.65 -2.23 -7.34
C PRO A 11 21.90 -2.04 -8.84
N ALA A 12 23.06 -1.49 -9.19
CA ALA A 12 23.47 -1.40 -10.59
C ALA A 12 23.53 -2.80 -11.24
N GLY A 13 22.92 -2.94 -12.42
CA GLY A 13 22.87 -4.21 -13.15
C GLY A 13 21.73 -5.16 -12.73
N VAL A 14 20.97 -4.84 -11.69
CA VAL A 14 19.79 -5.63 -11.26
C VAL A 14 18.50 -4.97 -11.75
N ALA A 15 17.58 -5.78 -12.28
CA ALA A 15 16.27 -5.32 -12.72
C ALA A 15 15.32 -5.14 -11.52
N GLY A 16 15.18 -3.92 -11.01
CA GLY A 16 14.15 -3.62 -9.99
C GLY A 16 12.71 -3.68 -10.53
N HIS A 17 11.73 -3.41 -9.67
CA HIS A 17 10.32 -3.37 -10.06
C HIS A 17 9.79 -1.93 -10.19
N LYS A 18 8.83 -1.74 -11.10
CA LYS A 18 8.07 -0.48 -11.22
C LYS A 18 7.02 -0.41 -10.11
N THR A 19 6.66 0.79 -9.67
CA THR A 19 5.60 1.04 -8.66
C THR A 19 4.31 0.27 -8.93
N ARG A 20 3.85 0.22 -10.19
CA ARG A 20 2.65 -0.54 -10.60
C ARG A 20 2.76 -2.07 -10.43
N HIS A 21 3.97 -2.61 -10.35
CA HIS A 21 4.24 -4.04 -10.15
C HIS A 21 4.75 -4.31 -8.73
N CYS A 22 4.68 -3.34 -7.82
CA CYS A 22 5.04 -3.57 -6.42
C CYS A 22 4.17 -4.71 -5.85
N PRO A 23 4.77 -5.70 -5.17
CA PRO A 23 4.03 -6.81 -4.57
C PRO A 23 3.02 -6.36 -3.51
N ILE A 24 3.24 -5.19 -2.89
CA ILE A 24 2.39 -4.62 -1.85
C ILE A 24 1.65 -3.36 -2.32
N ARG A 25 1.26 -3.33 -3.60
CA ARG A 25 0.56 -2.17 -4.21
C ARG A 25 -0.90 -2.01 -3.79
N GLU A 26 -1.46 -2.97 -3.05
CA GLU A 26 -2.86 -2.93 -2.65
C GLU A 26 -3.10 -1.84 -1.60
N ILE A 27 -4.10 -1.00 -1.86
CA ILE A 27 -4.54 0.09 -0.98
C ILE A 27 -5.94 -0.19 -0.47
N GLU A 28 -6.30 0.41 0.67
CA GLU A 28 -7.64 0.33 1.22
C GLU A 28 -8.71 0.82 0.23
N CYS A 29 -9.92 0.26 0.35
CA CYS A 29 -11.00 0.63 -0.52
C CYS A 29 -11.48 2.05 -0.24
N ARG A 30 -11.36 2.92 -1.23
CA ARG A 30 -11.74 4.34 -1.13
C ARG A 30 -13.22 4.58 -0.83
N TYR A 31 -14.10 3.64 -1.17
CA TYR A 31 -15.53 3.71 -0.87
C TYR A 31 -15.86 3.31 0.59
N GLN A 32 -14.92 2.67 1.29
CA GLN A 32 -15.06 2.29 2.70
C GLN A 32 -14.37 3.30 3.64
N LEU A 33 -13.78 4.36 3.09
CA LEU A 33 -13.15 5.40 3.87
C LEU A 33 -14.18 6.30 4.56
N PRO A 34 -13.80 6.95 5.69
CA PRO A 34 -14.59 8.04 6.27
C PRO A 34 -14.77 9.20 5.27
N LYS A 35 -15.92 9.89 5.31
CA LYS A 35 -16.26 10.97 4.36
C LYS A 35 -15.33 12.17 4.41
N ASP A 36 -14.70 12.41 5.56
CA ASP A 36 -13.72 13.46 5.81
C ASP A 36 -12.31 13.06 5.33
N ASN A 37 -12.09 11.81 4.94
CA ASN A 37 -10.83 11.39 4.34
C ASN A 37 -10.68 11.95 2.92
N PRO A 38 -9.55 12.58 2.56
CA PRO A 38 -9.34 13.19 1.24
C PRO A 38 -9.40 12.18 0.07
N PHE A 39 -9.23 10.89 0.33
CA PHE A 39 -9.30 9.84 -0.67
C PHE A 39 -10.69 9.22 -0.80
N TYR A 40 -11.66 9.62 0.02
CA TYR A 40 -13.01 9.07 0.01
C TYR A 40 -13.66 9.17 -1.39
N LEU A 41 -14.39 8.11 -1.77
CA LEU A 41 -15.27 8.11 -2.93
C LEU A 41 -16.70 7.86 -2.46
N SER A 42 -17.64 8.66 -2.97
CA SER A 42 -19.06 8.47 -2.68
C SER A 42 -19.64 7.26 -3.41
N GLY A 43 -20.68 6.67 -2.82
CA GLY A 43 -21.40 5.53 -3.38
C GLY A 43 -20.89 4.18 -2.88
N THR A 44 -21.20 3.12 -3.63
CA THR A 44 -20.86 1.74 -3.26
C THR A 44 -19.72 1.22 -4.14
N CYS A 45 -18.80 0.45 -3.56
CA CYS A 45 -17.78 -0.22 -4.35
C CYS A 45 -18.39 -1.37 -5.17
N LEU A 46 -18.31 -1.29 -6.50
CA LEU A 46 -18.83 -2.32 -7.40
C LEU A 46 -17.81 -3.42 -7.73
N ASN A 47 -16.56 -3.29 -7.28
CA ASN A 47 -15.52 -4.28 -7.55
C ASN A 47 -15.62 -5.44 -6.54
N VAL A 48 -16.14 -6.58 -7.01
CA VAL A 48 -16.30 -7.80 -6.22
C VAL A 48 -14.97 -8.35 -5.67
N TYR A 49 -13.86 -8.11 -6.37
CA TYR A 49 -12.50 -8.54 -5.97
C TYR A 49 -11.75 -7.49 -5.14
N CYS A 50 -12.41 -6.42 -4.72
CA CYS A 50 -11.76 -5.37 -3.93
C CYS A 50 -11.33 -5.90 -2.56
N VAL A 51 -10.23 -5.35 -2.03
CA VAL A 51 -9.66 -5.73 -0.74
C VAL A 51 -10.65 -5.63 0.43
N HIS A 52 -11.69 -4.79 0.34
CA HIS A 52 -12.71 -4.68 1.38
C HIS A 52 -13.58 -5.93 1.52
N ASN A 53 -13.63 -6.79 0.51
CA ASN A 53 -14.32 -8.08 0.57
C ASN A 53 -13.39 -9.22 1.03
N GLN A 54 -12.10 -8.96 1.18
CA GLN A 54 -11.14 -9.98 1.58
C GLN A 54 -11.05 -10.11 3.10
N CYS A 55 -10.81 -11.34 3.56
CA CYS A 55 -10.53 -11.66 4.95
C CYS A 55 -9.01 -11.66 5.16
N CYS A 56 -8.53 -10.86 6.12
CA CYS A 56 -7.14 -10.81 6.47
C CYS A 56 -6.74 -12.11 7.18
N PRO A 57 -5.83 -12.93 6.65
CA PRO A 57 -5.46 -14.22 7.28
C PRO A 57 -4.71 -14.03 8.61
N ARG A 58 -4.25 -12.81 8.91
CA ARG A 58 -3.52 -12.50 10.13
C ARG A 58 -4.42 -12.13 11.30
N CYS A 59 -5.42 -11.26 11.09
CA CYS A 59 -6.34 -10.81 12.15
C CYS A 59 -7.75 -11.36 12.02
N LEU A 60 -8.04 -12.13 10.96
CA LEU A 60 -9.32 -12.77 10.66
C LEU A 60 -10.48 -11.79 10.40
N MET A 61 -10.20 -10.49 10.28
CA MET A 61 -11.20 -9.48 9.96
C MET A 61 -11.39 -9.33 8.45
N ILE A 62 -12.63 -9.09 8.02
CA ILE A 62 -12.96 -8.71 6.65
C ILE A 62 -12.70 -7.21 6.47
N GLY A 63 -12.24 -6.80 5.29
CA GLY A 63 -12.03 -5.38 4.96
C GLY A 63 -10.65 -5.07 4.39
N HIS A 64 -9.71 -6.00 4.48
CA HIS A 64 -8.32 -5.82 4.04
C HIS A 64 -7.58 -7.16 3.92
N THR A 65 -6.48 -7.16 3.19
CA THR A 65 -5.44 -8.20 3.22
C THR A 65 -4.38 -7.84 4.27
N THR A 66 -3.50 -8.78 4.61
CA THR A 66 -2.39 -8.52 5.56
C THR A 66 -1.49 -7.35 5.12
N HIS A 67 -1.36 -7.12 3.81
CA HIS A 67 -0.47 -6.09 3.25
C HIS A 67 -1.20 -4.88 2.67
N THR A 68 -2.52 -4.75 2.88
CA THR A 68 -3.27 -3.58 2.42
C THR A 68 -2.74 -2.32 3.09
N LEU A 69 -2.33 -1.35 2.28
CA LEU A 69 -1.80 -0.06 2.71
C LEU A 69 -2.93 0.94 3.00
N LYS A 70 -2.73 1.76 4.03
CA LYS A 70 -3.61 2.90 4.32
C LYS A 70 -3.39 4.02 3.31
N LEU A 71 -4.46 4.69 2.94
CA LEU A 71 -4.50 5.92 2.16
C LEU A 71 -4.36 7.12 3.09
N THR A 72 -3.14 7.33 3.59
CA THR A 72 -2.76 8.53 4.33
C THR A 72 -2.16 9.58 3.41
N SER A 73 -2.39 10.86 3.70
CA SER A 73 -1.81 11.98 2.95
C SER A 73 -0.28 12.06 3.07
N MET A 74 0.31 11.35 4.04
CA MET A 74 1.77 11.22 4.15
C MET A 74 2.34 10.38 3.00
N ARG A 75 1.63 9.32 2.60
CA ARG A 75 2.11 8.30 1.63
C ARG A 75 1.52 8.45 0.25
N TRP A 76 0.37 9.12 0.15
CA TRP A 76 -0.42 9.19 -1.06
C TRP A 76 -0.86 10.63 -1.32
N LYS A 77 -1.14 10.91 -2.59
CA LYS A 77 -1.76 12.15 -3.06
C LYS A 77 -2.93 11.84 -3.97
N VAL A 78 -3.91 12.75 -4.00
CA VAL A 78 -4.99 12.71 -4.97
C VAL A 78 -4.53 13.46 -6.21
N THR A 79 -4.56 12.77 -7.36
CA THR A 79 -4.24 13.36 -8.65
C THR A 79 -5.41 14.20 -9.17
N SER A 80 -5.18 15.04 -10.18
CA SER A 80 -6.24 15.82 -10.85
C SER A 80 -7.38 14.96 -11.40
N ASN A 81 -7.09 13.71 -11.75
CA ASN A 81 -8.08 12.72 -12.21
C ASN A 81 -8.72 11.94 -11.05
N TRP A 82 -8.69 12.49 -9.83
CA TRP A 82 -9.23 11.91 -8.61
C TRP A 82 -8.70 10.51 -8.28
N ARG A 83 -7.53 10.12 -8.78
CA ARG A 83 -6.88 8.83 -8.44
C ARG A 83 -5.92 9.00 -7.28
N ALA A 84 -5.84 8.00 -6.40
CA ALA A 84 -4.78 7.91 -5.41
C ALA A 84 -3.47 7.49 -6.10
N ALA A 85 -2.40 8.23 -5.88
CA ALA A 85 -1.05 7.93 -6.36
C ALA A 85 -0.06 8.03 -5.19
N PRO A 86 1.02 7.22 -5.17
CA PRO A 86 2.05 7.36 -4.15
C PRO A 86 2.67 8.75 -4.16
N GLU A 87 3.06 9.24 -2.98
CA GLU A 87 3.88 10.44 -2.86
C GLU A 87 5.33 10.12 -3.24
N THR A 88 5.96 11.02 -4.01
CA THR A 88 7.25 10.80 -4.68
C THR A 88 8.38 11.64 -4.08
N SER A 89 8.23 12.07 -2.82
CA SER A 89 9.25 12.88 -2.15
C SER A 89 10.53 12.08 -1.89
N ALA A 90 11.70 12.71 -2.08
CA ALA A 90 12.99 12.10 -1.73
C ALA A 90 13.14 11.84 -0.22
N ALA A 91 12.35 12.53 0.61
CA ALA A 91 12.36 12.41 2.07
C ALA A 91 11.33 11.40 2.62
N MET A 92 10.72 10.58 1.76
CA MET A 92 9.74 9.59 2.21
C MET A 92 10.39 8.60 3.19
N PRO A 93 9.85 8.44 4.42
CA PRO A 93 10.41 7.49 5.38
C PRO A 93 10.18 6.05 4.91
N PRO A 94 10.96 5.05 5.37
CA PRO A 94 10.64 3.64 5.13
C PRO A 94 9.23 3.27 5.61
N LEU A 95 8.59 2.26 5.01
CA LEU A 95 7.30 1.77 5.50
C LEU A 95 7.45 1.23 6.93
N ASP A 96 6.45 1.52 7.77
CA ASP A 96 6.32 0.97 9.13
C ASP A 96 4.93 0.36 9.34
N SER A 97 4.68 -0.19 10.54
CA SER A 97 3.40 -0.83 10.86
C SER A 97 2.18 0.07 10.67
N ARG A 98 2.32 1.38 10.87
CA ARG A 98 1.22 2.34 10.81
C ARG A 98 0.72 2.53 9.39
N ASP A 99 1.56 2.26 8.39
CA ASP A 99 1.21 2.34 6.97
C ASP A 99 0.27 1.20 6.52
N PHE A 100 0.05 0.17 7.35
CA PHE A 100 -0.84 -0.96 7.06
C PHE A 100 -2.18 -0.87 7.79
N VAL A 101 -3.25 -1.33 7.14
CA VAL A 101 -4.60 -1.40 7.74
C VAL A 101 -4.65 -2.41 8.88
N CYS A 102 -4.02 -3.58 8.70
CA CYS A 102 -4.01 -4.64 9.71
C CYS A 102 -3.22 -4.21 10.95
N SER A 103 -3.89 -4.04 12.09
CA SER A 103 -3.27 -3.65 13.37
C SER A 103 -2.30 -4.69 13.93
N LEU A 104 -2.33 -5.93 13.44
CA LEU A 104 -1.39 -6.99 13.81
C LEU A 104 -0.11 -7.01 12.95
N MET A 105 0.02 -6.09 11.99
CA MET A 105 1.29 -5.84 11.33
C MET A 105 2.20 -5.08 12.28
N THR A 106 3.26 -5.74 12.75
CA THR A 106 4.31 -5.10 13.56
C THR A 106 5.44 -4.60 12.67
N ASP A 107 6.27 -3.68 13.17
CA ASP A 107 7.44 -3.20 12.42
C ASP A 107 8.39 -4.35 12.04
N GLN A 108 8.47 -5.41 12.85
CA GLN A 108 9.24 -6.59 12.51
C GLN A 108 8.64 -7.33 11.30
N CYS A 109 7.31 -7.43 11.22
CA CYS A 109 6.63 -7.99 10.05
C CYS A 109 6.91 -7.17 8.80
N VAL A 110 6.83 -5.84 8.91
CA VAL A 110 7.11 -4.92 7.79
C VAL A 110 8.55 -5.06 7.31
N ARG A 111 9.54 -5.10 8.23
CA ARG A 111 10.95 -5.33 7.85
C ARG A 111 11.17 -6.64 7.10
N ARG A 112 10.51 -7.73 7.54
CA ARG A 112 10.58 -9.04 6.85
C ARG A 112 9.91 -9.01 5.48
N LEU A 113 8.76 -8.37 5.37
CA LEU A 113 8.03 -8.17 4.12
C LEU A 113 8.87 -7.37 3.12
N LEU A 114 9.45 -6.24 3.55
CA LEU A 114 10.30 -5.43 2.71
C LEU A 114 11.52 -6.21 2.21
N ARG A 115 12.20 -6.98 3.08
CA ARG A 115 13.30 -7.86 2.65
C ARG A 115 12.84 -8.87 1.59
N SER A 116 11.70 -9.51 1.80
CA SER A 116 11.15 -10.50 0.84
C SER A 116 10.84 -9.87 -0.52
N ILE A 117 10.38 -8.61 -0.55
CA ILE A 117 10.16 -7.88 -1.80
C ILE A 117 11.47 -7.61 -2.53
N GLN A 118 12.55 -7.33 -1.79
CA GLN A 118 13.88 -7.15 -2.38
C GLN A 118 14.36 -8.46 -3.01
N ASP A 119 14.15 -9.59 -2.33
CA ASP A 119 14.54 -10.91 -2.82
C ASP A 119 13.75 -11.34 -4.07
N LEU A 120 12.46 -10.98 -4.15
CA LEU A 120 11.60 -11.23 -5.33
C LEU A 120 11.86 -10.27 -6.51
N ALA A 121 12.59 -9.18 -6.27
CA ALA A 121 12.92 -8.17 -7.27
C ALA A 121 14.38 -8.27 -7.75
N LEU A 122 15.08 -9.34 -7.36
CA LEU A 122 16.34 -9.81 -7.95
C LEU A 122 16.04 -10.78 -9.09
#